data_AF-A0A270BFB6-F1
#
_entry.id   AF-A0A270BFB6-F1
#
_cell.length_a   1.000
_cell.length_b   1.000
_cell.length_c   1.000
_cell.angle_alpha   90.00
_cell.angle_beta   90.00
_cell.angle_gamma   90.00
#
_symmetry.space_group_name_H-M   'P 1'
#
loop_
_entity.id
_entity.type
_entity.pdbx_description
1 polymer ?
#
loop_
_entity_poly.entity_id
_entity_poly.type
_entity_poly.pdbx_seq_one_letter_code
_entity_poly.pdbx_strand_id
1 'polypeptide(L)'
;MMRYLLAFPAAAMLAVGAQAGSVPRYGDAEIAAELKPGEEVEARIDGDFNGDGETDTAWIAAGPDRRTVHVVFAVRSEVDLGHVPAGSFALPPDRLGPAELSVTKDVLAIRDLTGGTTALGATYRFRGDRAAARMRLIGLDATLYSRTFAHDGAKMSWNLLTGDLITSRLALTGSGDDAGYREVGTKRMRRPISVVDMEATPDAETELAAMVPPPG
;
A
#
# COMPACT_ATOMS: atom_id res chain seq x y z
N MET A 1 -32.90 -12.95 73.64
CA MET A 1 -31.74 -12.55 72.80
C MET A 1 -32.27 -12.16 71.44
N MET A 2 -32.34 -10.85 71.16
CA MET A 2 -32.94 -10.28 69.95
C MET A 2 -31.81 -9.76 69.05
N ARG A 3 -31.72 -10.23 67.81
CA ARG A 3 -30.66 -9.90 66.83
C ARG A 3 -31.24 -8.90 65.83
N TYR A 4 -30.69 -7.68 65.80
CA TYR A 4 -31.04 -6.65 64.82
C TYR A 4 -30.44 -6.96 63.45
N LEU A 5 -31.28 -6.86 62.41
CA LEU A 5 -30.89 -6.83 60.99
C LEU A 5 -30.57 -5.38 60.59
N LEU A 6 -29.36 -5.13 60.10
CA LEU A 6 -28.97 -3.88 59.44
C LEU A 6 -28.90 -4.14 57.93
N ALA A 7 -29.80 -3.51 57.18
CA ALA A 7 -29.78 -3.47 55.72
C ALA A 7 -28.97 -2.24 55.27
N PHE A 8 -27.99 -2.46 54.41
CA PHE A 8 -27.29 -1.39 53.67
C PHE A 8 -27.91 -1.27 52.27
N PRO A 9 -28.27 -0.06 51.80
CA PRO A 9 -28.68 0.14 50.41
C PRO A 9 -27.44 0.25 49.52
N ALA A 10 -27.34 -0.61 48.51
CA ALA A 10 -26.33 -0.51 47.47
C ALA A 10 -26.75 0.59 46.48
N ALA A 11 -26.03 1.71 46.47
CA ALA A 11 -26.18 2.74 45.47
C ALA A 11 -25.55 2.26 44.15
N ALA A 12 -26.39 2.07 43.12
CA ALA A 12 -25.92 1.80 41.76
C ALA A 12 -25.42 3.11 41.14
N MET A 13 -24.10 3.26 41.01
CA MET A 13 -23.51 4.31 40.18
C MET A 13 -23.67 3.94 38.70
N LEU A 14 -24.47 4.72 37.98
CA LEU A 14 -24.50 4.74 36.52
C LEU A 14 -23.21 5.40 36.03
N ALA A 15 -22.23 4.59 35.62
CA ALA A 15 -21.10 5.06 34.83
C ALA A 15 -21.60 5.41 33.42
N VAL A 16 -21.83 6.69 33.15
CA VAL A 16 -21.99 7.21 31.79
C VAL A 16 -20.61 7.18 31.15
N GLY A 17 -20.31 6.12 30.43
CA GLY A 17 -19.13 6.09 29.56
C GLY A 17 -19.35 7.09 28.43
N ALA A 18 -18.56 8.17 28.41
CA ALA A 18 -18.44 9.01 27.23
C ALA A 18 -17.87 8.14 26.10
N GLN A 19 -18.72 7.77 25.14
CA GLN A 19 -18.25 7.19 23.89
C GLN A 19 -17.49 8.31 23.16
N ALA A 20 -16.16 8.30 23.25
CA ALA A 20 -15.32 9.16 22.43
C ALA A 20 -15.59 8.80 20.96
N GLY A 21 -16.17 9.73 20.19
CA GLY A 21 -16.49 9.51 18.79
C GLY A 21 -15.25 9.17 17.96
N SER A 22 -15.40 8.28 16.98
CA SER A 22 -14.38 8.01 15.97
C SER A 22 -14.22 9.20 15.02
N VAL A 23 -13.02 9.41 14.49
CA VAL A 23 -12.85 10.34 13.37
C VAL A 23 -13.75 9.83 12.22
N PRO A 24 -14.62 10.67 11.63
CA PRO A 24 -15.40 10.27 10.47
C PRO A 24 -14.47 9.85 9.34
N ARG A 25 -14.79 8.80 8.59
CA ARG A 25 -13.98 8.41 7.41
C ARG A 25 -13.84 9.58 6.44
N TYR A 26 -12.77 9.59 5.65
CA TYR A 26 -12.64 10.53 4.54
C TYR A 26 -13.69 10.20 3.47
N GLY A 27 -14.68 11.07 3.28
CA GLY A 27 -15.87 10.75 2.51
C GLY A 27 -15.68 10.81 1.00
N ASP A 28 -16.67 10.30 0.27
CA ASP A 28 -16.65 10.27 -1.20
C ASP A 28 -16.77 11.69 -1.80
N ALA A 29 -17.39 12.63 -1.08
CA ALA A 29 -17.50 14.02 -1.51
C ALA A 29 -16.15 14.75 -1.41
N GLU A 30 -15.39 14.49 -0.33
CA GLU A 30 -14.04 14.99 -0.14
C GLU A 30 -13.10 14.45 -1.23
N ILE A 31 -13.14 13.14 -1.49
CA ILE A 31 -12.37 12.53 -2.58
C ILE A 31 -12.75 13.13 -3.93
N ALA A 32 -14.05 13.27 -4.23
CA ALA A 32 -14.52 13.84 -5.48
C ALA A 32 -14.05 15.29 -5.70
N ALA A 33 -13.89 16.06 -4.63
CA ALA A 33 -13.35 17.42 -4.69
C ALA A 33 -11.85 17.47 -4.99
N GLU A 34 -11.11 16.39 -4.74
CA GLU A 34 -9.68 16.28 -5.06
C GLU A 34 -9.40 15.75 -6.47
N LEU A 35 -10.38 15.11 -7.11
CA LEU A 35 -10.23 14.59 -8.46
C LEU A 35 -10.03 15.74 -9.45
N LYS A 36 -9.01 15.61 -10.29
CA LYS A 36 -8.78 16.52 -11.41
C LYS A 36 -9.76 16.20 -12.55
N PRO A 37 -10.01 17.14 -13.47
CA PRO A 37 -10.87 16.88 -14.62
C PRO A 37 -10.47 15.62 -15.39
N GLY A 38 -11.44 14.73 -15.61
CA GLY A 38 -11.26 13.45 -16.30
C GLY A 38 -10.70 12.31 -15.43
N GLU A 39 -10.49 12.52 -14.13
CA GLU A 39 -10.17 11.44 -13.19
C GLU A 39 -11.43 10.82 -12.59
N GLU A 40 -11.34 9.53 -12.31
CA GLU A 40 -12.31 8.77 -11.54
C GLU A 40 -11.57 7.98 -10.44
N VAL A 41 -12.31 7.55 -9.42
CA VAL A 41 -11.76 6.65 -8.40
C VAL A 41 -11.70 5.23 -8.98
N GLU A 42 -10.49 4.73 -9.20
CA GLU A 42 -10.25 3.36 -9.69
C GLU A 42 -10.39 2.33 -8.58
N ALA A 43 -9.83 2.63 -7.40
CA ALA A 43 -9.89 1.79 -6.23
C ALA A 43 -9.84 2.65 -4.96
N ARG A 44 -10.45 2.15 -3.89
CA ARG A 44 -10.43 2.77 -2.56
C ARG A 44 -10.33 1.68 -1.50
N ILE A 45 -9.59 1.96 -0.43
CA ILE A 45 -9.59 1.15 0.79
C ILE A 45 -9.55 2.06 2.01
N ASP A 46 -10.27 1.65 3.05
CA ASP A 46 -10.25 2.26 4.36
C ASP A 46 -9.63 1.27 5.35
N GLY A 47 -8.78 1.75 6.27
CA GLY A 47 -8.13 0.91 7.27
C GLY A 47 -7.13 1.70 8.09
N ASP A 48 -6.62 1.10 9.17
CA ASP A 48 -5.58 1.72 10.00
C ASP A 48 -4.20 1.44 9.37
N PHE A 49 -3.56 2.46 8.79
CA PHE A 49 -2.27 2.31 8.12
C PHE A 49 -1.10 2.79 8.99
N ASN A 50 -1.36 3.51 10.08
CA ASN A 50 -0.35 4.13 10.93
C ASN A 50 -0.30 3.54 12.37
N GLY A 51 -1.23 2.63 12.69
CA GLY A 51 -1.35 1.92 13.96
C GLY A 51 -1.94 2.76 15.11
N ASP A 52 -2.64 3.86 14.83
CA ASP A 52 -3.23 4.73 15.86
C ASP A 52 -4.66 4.34 16.28
N GLY A 53 -5.25 3.36 15.59
CA GLY A 53 -6.60 2.86 15.84
C GLY A 53 -7.72 3.68 15.19
N GLU A 54 -7.41 4.75 14.45
CA GLU A 54 -8.35 5.43 13.57
C GLU A 54 -8.36 4.81 12.17
N THR A 55 -9.46 5.04 11.44
CA THR A 55 -9.59 4.56 10.06
C THR A 55 -9.06 5.59 9.09
N ASP A 56 -7.90 5.31 8.50
CA ASP A 56 -7.33 6.07 7.39
C ASP A 56 -8.00 5.71 6.06
N THR A 57 -7.75 6.52 5.03
CA THR A 57 -8.31 6.29 3.68
C THR A 57 -7.21 6.37 2.63
N ALA A 58 -7.17 5.39 1.73
CA ALA A 58 -6.33 5.39 0.54
C ALA A 58 -7.19 5.18 -0.71
N TRP A 59 -6.89 5.90 -1.78
CA TRP A 59 -7.58 5.75 -3.07
C TRP A 59 -6.63 5.95 -4.25
N ILE A 60 -7.06 5.45 -5.40
CA ILE A 60 -6.38 5.64 -6.68
C ILE A 60 -7.26 6.51 -7.55
N ALA A 61 -6.79 7.71 -7.88
CA ALA A 61 -7.38 8.57 -8.89
C ALA A 61 -6.76 8.20 -10.25
N ALA A 62 -7.60 7.83 -11.21
CA ALA A 62 -7.18 7.41 -12.55
C ALA A 62 -7.85 8.27 -13.62
N GLY A 63 -7.05 8.85 -14.50
CA GLY A 63 -7.50 9.51 -15.72
C GLY A 63 -6.80 8.91 -16.95
N PRO A 64 -6.99 9.52 -18.14
CA PRO A 64 -6.46 8.97 -19.40
C PRO A 64 -4.93 8.81 -19.41
N ASP A 65 -4.20 9.79 -18.85
CA ASP A 65 -2.74 9.87 -18.95
C ASP A 65 -2.04 9.86 -17.59
N ARG A 66 -2.79 9.69 -16.50
CA ARG A 66 -2.25 9.75 -15.14
C ARG A 66 -3.00 8.83 -14.20
N ARG A 67 -2.26 8.23 -13.28
CA ARG A 67 -2.82 7.46 -12.19
C ARG A 67 -2.04 7.77 -10.92
N THR A 68 -2.74 8.18 -9.86
CA THR A 68 -2.12 8.64 -8.61
C THR A 68 -2.76 7.94 -7.44
N VAL A 69 -1.94 7.40 -6.54
CA VAL A 69 -2.40 6.92 -5.25
C VAL A 69 -2.33 8.08 -4.26
N HIS A 70 -3.37 8.22 -3.46
CA HIS A 70 -3.46 9.19 -2.38
C HIS A 70 -3.75 8.47 -1.07
N VAL A 71 -3.18 8.96 0.02
CA VAL A 71 -3.44 8.48 1.38
C VAL A 71 -3.66 9.68 2.29
N VAL A 72 -4.70 9.61 3.11
CA VAL A 72 -4.99 10.57 4.18
C VAL A 72 -5.11 9.82 5.49
N PHE A 73 -4.47 10.34 6.53
CA PHE A 73 -4.63 9.83 7.88
C PHE A 73 -5.78 10.50 8.59
N ALA A 74 -6.56 9.72 9.33
CA ALA A 74 -7.46 10.24 10.33
C ALA A 74 -6.63 10.70 11.54
N VAL A 75 -6.92 11.90 12.06
CA VAL A 75 -6.20 12.45 13.21
C VAL A 75 -7.19 12.82 14.30
N ARG A 76 -7.00 12.22 15.46
CA ARG A 76 -7.68 12.56 16.71
C ARG A 76 -6.72 13.27 17.66
N SER A 77 -7.06 14.49 18.02
CA SER A 77 -6.44 15.23 19.12
C SER A 77 -7.47 15.59 20.19
N GLU A 78 -7.03 16.17 21.32
CA GLU A 78 -7.93 16.60 22.38
C GLU A 78 -8.94 17.67 21.94
N VAL A 79 -8.64 18.40 20.87
CA VAL A 79 -9.41 19.56 20.40
C VAL A 79 -9.94 19.44 18.97
N ASP A 80 -9.38 18.54 18.16
CA ASP A 80 -9.73 18.38 16.75
C ASP A 80 -9.84 16.90 16.33
N LEU A 81 -10.87 16.62 15.54
CA LEU A 81 -11.00 15.42 14.70
C LEU A 81 -10.88 15.87 13.25
N GLY A 82 -9.97 15.29 12.49
CA GLY A 82 -9.75 15.71 11.10
C GLY A 82 -8.96 14.71 10.28
N HIS A 83 -8.51 15.16 9.12
CA HIS A 83 -7.68 14.38 8.22
C HIS A 83 -6.45 15.17 7.80
N VAL A 84 -5.34 14.47 7.62
CA VAL A 84 -4.10 15.06 7.09
C VAL A 84 -3.58 14.23 5.92
N PRO A 85 -3.10 14.87 4.84
CA PRO A 85 -2.43 14.14 3.75
C PRO A 85 -1.22 13.37 4.29
N ALA A 86 -1.19 12.06 4.04
CA ALA A 86 -0.15 11.17 4.50
C ALA A 86 0.81 10.72 3.39
N GLY A 87 0.42 10.89 2.12
CA GLY A 87 1.30 10.66 0.99
C GLY A 87 0.56 10.54 -0.32
N SER A 88 1.31 10.70 -1.41
CA SER A 88 0.83 10.35 -2.73
C SER A 88 1.99 9.93 -3.62
N PHE A 89 1.72 9.06 -4.60
CA PHE A 89 2.69 8.75 -5.65
C PHE A 89 2.00 8.35 -6.95
N ALA A 90 2.70 8.54 -8.06
CA ALA A 90 2.22 8.17 -9.38
C ALA A 90 2.41 6.67 -9.62
N LEU A 91 1.37 6.04 -10.18
CA LEU A 91 1.46 4.74 -10.81
C LEU A 91 1.60 4.91 -12.33
N PRO A 92 2.18 3.93 -13.05
CA PRO A 92 2.25 4.00 -14.51
C PRO A 92 0.84 4.01 -15.13
N PRO A 93 0.58 4.84 -16.15
CA PRO A 93 -0.77 5.02 -16.71
C PRO A 93 -1.23 3.84 -17.60
N ASP A 94 -0.30 3.04 -18.13
CA ASP A 94 -0.50 1.96 -19.09
C ASP A 94 -1.00 0.65 -18.43
N ARG A 95 -2.18 0.71 -17.82
CA ARG A 95 -2.76 -0.38 -17.03
C ARG A 95 -3.27 -1.55 -17.87
N LEU A 96 -3.01 -2.78 -17.41
CA LEU A 96 -3.61 -4.02 -17.93
C LEU A 96 -4.82 -4.49 -17.12
N GLY A 97 -5.25 -3.69 -16.14
CA GLY A 97 -6.39 -3.91 -15.27
C GLY A 97 -6.43 -2.82 -14.18
N PRO A 98 -7.46 -2.78 -13.34
CA PRO A 98 -7.43 -1.93 -12.15
C PRO A 98 -6.37 -2.45 -11.17
N ALA A 99 -5.68 -1.53 -10.50
CA ALA A 99 -4.80 -1.84 -9.38
C ALA A 99 -5.62 -2.32 -8.16
N GLU A 100 -5.05 -3.24 -7.40
CA GLU A 100 -5.66 -3.79 -6.19
C GLU A 100 -5.08 -3.11 -4.95
N LEU A 101 -5.96 -2.67 -4.05
CA LEU A 101 -5.61 -2.19 -2.73
C LEU A 101 -5.96 -3.24 -1.68
N SER A 102 -5.06 -3.48 -0.73
CA SER A 102 -5.31 -4.35 0.41
C SER A 102 -4.60 -3.83 1.64
N VAL A 103 -5.17 -4.09 2.82
CA VAL A 103 -4.54 -3.77 4.10
C VAL A 103 -4.41 -5.05 4.92
N THR A 104 -3.25 -5.27 5.50
CA THR A 104 -3.02 -6.37 6.45
C THR A 104 -2.28 -5.83 7.64
N LYS A 105 -2.94 -5.82 8.81
CA LYS A 105 -2.49 -5.07 9.99
C LYS A 105 -2.34 -3.59 9.62
N ASP A 106 -1.15 -3.04 9.76
CA ASP A 106 -0.76 -1.65 9.51
C ASP A 106 -0.02 -1.47 8.17
N VAL A 107 -0.15 -2.42 7.24
CA VAL A 107 0.53 -2.39 5.95
C VAL A 107 -0.48 -2.25 4.82
N LEU A 108 -0.42 -1.13 4.12
CA LEU A 108 -1.10 -0.90 2.85
C LEU A 108 -0.29 -1.56 1.72
N ALA A 109 -0.87 -2.52 1.03
CA ALA A 109 -0.30 -3.15 -0.14
C ALA A 109 -1.08 -2.76 -1.40
N ILE A 110 -0.33 -2.34 -2.42
CA ILE A 110 -0.85 -1.90 -3.72
C ILE A 110 -0.26 -2.82 -4.77
N ARG A 111 -1.12 -3.56 -5.48
CA ARG A 111 -0.72 -4.43 -6.57
C ARG A 111 -1.13 -3.82 -7.88
N ASP A 112 -0.22 -3.80 -8.82
CA ASP A 112 -0.41 -3.16 -10.10
C ASP A 112 0.13 -4.04 -11.24
N LEU A 113 -0.55 -3.98 -12.37
CA LEU A 113 -0.17 -4.70 -13.58
C LEU A 113 -0.26 -3.76 -14.78
N THR A 114 0.88 -3.46 -15.38
CA THR A 114 1.02 -2.49 -16.49
C THR A 114 1.73 -3.11 -17.69
N GLY A 115 1.79 -2.37 -18.79
CA GLY A 115 2.44 -2.76 -20.04
C GLY A 115 1.48 -3.32 -21.10
N GLY A 116 1.98 -4.25 -21.90
CA GLY A 116 1.27 -4.80 -23.06
C GLY A 116 1.60 -6.27 -23.25
N THR A 117 2.32 -6.59 -24.33
CA THR A 117 2.88 -7.94 -24.56
C THR A 117 3.97 -8.26 -23.54
N THR A 118 4.78 -7.27 -23.17
CA THR A 118 5.63 -7.29 -21.99
C THR A 118 4.88 -6.61 -20.86
N ALA A 119 4.70 -7.32 -19.75
CA ALA A 119 3.96 -6.83 -18.60
C ALA A 119 4.87 -6.66 -17.39
N LEU A 120 4.57 -5.64 -16.60
CA LEU A 120 5.19 -5.38 -15.31
C LEU A 120 4.14 -5.60 -14.22
N GLY A 121 4.35 -6.63 -13.40
CA GLY A 121 3.63 -6.80 -12.14
C GLY A 121 4.42 -6.13 -11.02
N ALA A 122 3.85 -5.15 -10.34
CA ALA A 122 4.46 -4.47 -9.20
C ALA A 122 3.61 -4.66 -7.94
N THR A 123 4.26 -4.83 -6.78
CA THR A 123 3.62 -4.79 -5.47
C THR A 123 4.39 -3.85 -4.56
N TYR A 124 3.73 -2.75 -4.19
CA TYR A 124 4.24 -1.76 -3.25
C TYR A 124 3.65 -2.05 -1.88
N ARG A 125 4.47 -1.96 -0.83
CA ARG A 125 4.05 -2.14 0.56
C ARG A 125 4.45 -0.91 1.34
N PHE A 126 3.47 -0.24 1.94
CA PHE A 126 3.64 0.97 2.71
C PHE A 126 3.17 0.79 4.15
N ARG A 127 3.78 1.54 5.06
CA ARG A 127 3.35 1.67 6.45
C ARG A 127 3.42 3.14 6.87
N GLY A 128 2.45 3.59 7.65
CA GLY A 128 2.44 4.94 8.21
C GLY A 128 3.46 5.11 9.33
N ASP A 129 4.17 6.24 9.32
CA ASP A 129 4.83 6.79 10.50
C ASP A 129 3.87 7.81 11.13
N ARG A 130 3.31 7.43 12.28
CA ARG A 130 2.42 8.26 13.08
C ARG A 130 3.05 9.59 13.51
N ALA A 131 4.34 9.60 13.86
CA ALA A 131 5.01 10.80 14.34
C ALA A 131 5.27 11.81 13.21
N ALA A 132 5.54 11.30 11.99
CA ALA A 132 5.76 12.13 10.82
C ALA A 132 4.46 12.47 10.07
N ALA A 133 3.35 11.77 10.36
CA ALA A 133 2.13 11.77 9.56
C ALA A 133 2.41 11.50 8.07
N ARG A 134 3.25 10.49 7.78
CA ARG A 134 3.67 10.11 6.42
C ARG A 134 3.62 8.60 6.19
N MET A 135 3.24 8.20 4.98
CA MET A 135 3.42 6.83 4.49
C MET A 135 4.86 6.60 4.04
N ARG A 136 5.40 5.44 4.38
CA ARG A 136 6.76 5.02 3.99
C ARG A 136 6.74 3.70 3.26
N LEU A 137 7.49 3.63 2.16
CA LEU A 137 7.70 2.39 1.42
C LEU A 137 8.55 1.45 2.28
N ILE A 138 8.01 0.28 2.57
CA ILE A 138 8.68 -0.78 3.34
C ILE A 138 9.05 -1.99 2.48
N GLY A 139 8.48 -2.08 1.28
CA GLY A 139 8.96 -3.02 0.29
C GLY A 139 8.37 -2.83 -1.09
N LEU A 140 9.11 -3.31 -2.07
CA LEU A 140 8.80 -3.24 -3.48
C LEU A 140 9.16 -4.57 -4.13
N ASP A 141 8.16 -5.23 -4.72
CA ASP A 141 8.35 -6.41 -5.55
C ASP A 141 7.99 -6.04 -6.98
N ALA A 142 8.80 -6.44 -7.95
CA ALA A 142 8.55 -6.17 -9.36
C ALA A 142 8.91 -7.38 -10.22
N THR A 143 8.08 -7.69 -11.21
CA THR A 143 8.28 -8.78 -12.16
C THR A 143 7.95 -8.31 -13.57
N LEU A 144 8.95 -8.30 -14.43
CA LEU A 144 8.82 -8.04 -15.87
C LEU A 144 8.83 -9.36 -16.62
N TYR A 145 7.80 -9.61 -17.44
CA TYR A 145 7.68 -10.86 -18.20
C TYR A 145 6.93 -10.68 -19.52
N SER A 146 7.19 -11.53 -20.50
CA SER A 146 6.37 -11.59 -21.72
C SER A 146 5.10 -12.41 -21.44
N ARG A 147 3.93 -11.81 -21.64
CA ARG A 147 2.62 -12.48 -21.54
C ARG A 147 2.39 -13.50 -22.66
N THR A 148 3.16 -13.41 -23.75
CA THR A 148 3.14 -14.34 -24.88
C THR A 148 4.38 -15.23 -24.92
N PHE A 149 5.19 -15.24 -23.86
CA PHE A 149 6.40 -16.06 -23.78
C PHE A 149 7.41 -15.83 -24.94
N ALA A 150 7.49 -14.59 -25.45
CA ALA A 150 8.33 -14.27 -26.59
C ALA A 150 9.82 -14.05 -26.22
N HIS A 151 10.11 -13.78 -24.95
CA HIS A 151 11.45 -13.52 -24.45
C HIS A 151 11.52 -13.75 -22.94
N ASP A 152 12.75 -13.77 -22.42
CA ASP A 152 13.03 -13.85 -20.98
C ASP A 152 12.46 -12.66 -20.21
N GLY A 153 12.37 -12.81 -18.89
CA GLY A 153 11.96 -11.77 -17.96
C GLY A 153 12.95 -11.55 -16.82
N ALA A 154 12.55 -10.73 -15.87
CA ALA A 154 13.30 -10.45 -14.66
C ALA A 154 12.36 -10.22 -13.49
N LYS A 155 12.85 -10.47 -12.28
CA LYS A 155 12.13 -10.10 -11.06
C LYS A 155 13.06 -9.59 -9.98
N MET A 156 12.52 -8.76 -9.11
CA MET A 156 13.15 -8.31 -7.89
C MET A 156 12.16 -8.34 -6.71
N SER A 157 12.71 -8.47 -5.52
CA SER A 157 12.02 -8.27 -4.25
C SER A 157 12.93 -7.49 -3.33
N TRP A 158 12.48 -6.31 -2.91
CA TRP A 158 13.22 -5.40 -2.05
C TRP A 158 12.46 -5.20 -0.74
N ASN A 159 13.11 -5.52 0.37
CA ASN A 159 12.67 -5.19 1.71
C ASN A 159 13.46 -3.96 2.19
N LEU A 160 12.79 -2.81 2.30
CA LEU A 160 13.44 -1.55 2.67
C LEU A 160 13.74 -1.48 4.18
N LEU A 161 13.03 -2.27 5.00
CA LEU A 161 13.26 -2.32 6.45
C LEU A 161 14.57 -3.04 6.80
N THR A 162 14.93 -4.07 6.04
CA THR A 162 16.15 -4.86 6.28
C THR A 162 17.27 -4.56 5.28
N GLY A 163 16.94 -3.87 4.18
CA GLY A 163 17.81 -3.64 3.04
C GLY A 163 17.99 -4.87 2.15
N ASP A 164 17.31 -5.98 2.43
CA ASP A 164 17.46 -7.22 1.65
C ASP A 164 16.88 -7.04 0.26
N LEU A 165 17.69 -7.32 -0.75
CA LEU A 165 17.31 -7.29 -2.16
C LEU A 165 17.61 -8.66 -2.77
N ILE A 166 16.57 -9.27 -3.33
CA ILE A 166 16.66 -10.53 -4.08
C ILE A 166 16.29 -10.24 -5.52
N THR A 167 17.14 -10.66 -6.45
CA THR A 167 16.86 -10.52 -7.88
C THR A 167 17.03 -11.84 -8.60
N SER A 168 16.34 -12.04 -9.72
CA SER A 168 16.45 -13.23 -10.55
C SER A 168 16.08 -12.91 -11.99
N ARG A 169 16.62 -13.69 -12.93
CA ARG A 169 16.11 -13.73 -14.31
C ARG A 169 15.04 -14.80 -14.41
N LEU A 170 14.09 -14.58 -15.31
CA LEU A 170 13.06 -15.54 -15.69
C LEU A 170 13.42 -16.08 -17.07
N ALA A 171 14.13 -17.20 -17.12
CA ALA A 171 14.49 -17.84 -18.38
C ALA A 171 13.28 -18.56 -18.96
N LEU A 172 13.02 -18.34 -20.25
CA LEU A 172 11.96 -19.03 -20.96
C LEU A 172 12.23 -20.54 -20.99
N THR A 173 11.19 -21.31 -20.75
CA THR A 173 11.20 -22.77 -20.82
C THR A 173 9.98 -23.27 -21.58
N GLY A 174 10.13 -24.40 -22.27
CA GLY A 174 9.04 -24.94 -23.09
C GLY A 174 8.75 -24.09 -24.33
N SER A 175 7.64 -24.38 -24.99
CA SER A 175 7.17 -23.69 -26.20
C SER A 175 5.68 -23.94 -26.40
N GLY A 176 4.97 -23.02 -27.06
CA GLY A 176 3.53 -23.16 -27.29
C GLY A 176 2.75 -23.21 -25.98
N ASP A 177 1.88 -24.22 -25.82
CA ASP A 177 1.02 -24.38 -24.65
C ASP A 177 1.81 -24.76 -23.37
N ASP A 178 3.02 -25.30 -23.52
CA ASP A 178 3.92 -25.66 -22.40
C ASP A 178 4.91 -24.54 -22.05
N ALA A 179 4.76 -23.35 -22.65
CA ALA A 179 5.64 -22.23 -22.39
C ALA A 179 5.50 -21.74 -20.94
N GLY A 180 6.64 -21.44 -20.33
CA GLY A 180 6.72 -21.03 -18.93
C GLY A 180 8.05 -20.35 -18.62
N TYR A 181 8.23 -19.97 -17.35
CA TYR A 181 9.47 -19.39 -16.87
C TYR A 181 10.09 -20.25 -15.78
N ARG A 182 11.42 -20.32 -15.81
CA ARG A 182 12.23 -20.83 -14.71
C ARG A 182 13.13 -19.73 -14.18
N GLU A 183 13.15 -19.58 -12.86
CA GLU A 183 14.05 -18.64 -12.20
C GLU A 183 15.50 -19.12 -12.32
N VAL A 184 16.38 -18.23 -12.78
CA VAL A 184 17.81 -18.49 -12.91
C VAL A 184 18.62 -17.30 -12.42
N GLY A 185 19.85 -17.58 -11.99
CA GLY A 185 20.81 -16.55 -11.60
C GLY A 185 20.36 -15.72 -10.41
N THR A 186 19.65 -16.32 -9.44
CA THR A 186 19.18 -15.63 -8.24
C THR A 186 20.36 -15.04 -7.46
N LYS A 187 20.31 -13.73 -7.22
CA LYS A 187 21.27 -13.01 -6.39
C LYS A 187 20.58 -12.48 -5.17
N ARG A 188 21.27 -12.55 -4.03
CA ARG A 188 20.87 -11.88 -2.80
C ARG A 188 21.94 -10.87 -2.45
N MET A 189 21.53 -9.64 -2.19
CA MET A 189 22.41 -8.57 -1.78
C MET A 189 21.69 -7.72 -0.74
N ARG A 190 22.44 -6.82 -0.11
CA ARG A 190 21.89 -5.87 0.85
C ARG A 190 22.19 -4.46 0.37
N ARG A 191 21.15 -3.65 0.25
CA ARG A 191 21.25 -2.19 0.05
C ARG A 191 21.30 -1.52 1.42
N PRO A 192 21.88 -0.30 1.52
CA PRO A 192 21.70 0.53 2.70
C PRO A 192 20.22 0.67 3.04
N ILE A 193 19.89 0.54 4.33
CA ILE A 193 18.53 0.81 4.82
C ILE A 193 18.30 2.31 4.69
N SER A 194 17.25 2.69 3.97
CA SER A 194 16.84 4.07 3.78
C SER A 194 15.35 4.21 4.04
N VAL A 195 14.99 5.31 4.69
CA VAL A 195 13.59 5.73 4.79
C VAL A 195 13.19 6.34 3.46
N VAL A 196 12.14 5.79 2.85
CA VAL A 196 11.57 6.29 1.59
C VAL A 196 10.13 6.66 1.87
N ASP A 197 9.84 7.95 1.91
CA ASP A 197 8.47 8.44 1.99
C ASP A 197 7.72 8.12 0.69
N MET A 198 6.39 8.03 0.75
CA MET A 198 5.56 7.61 -0.38
C MET A 198 5.79 8.44 -1.64
N GLU A 199 5.99 9.75 -1.50
CA GLU A 199 6.27 10.69 -2.59
C GLU A 199 7.60 10.40 -3.30
N ALA A 200 8.53 9.73 -2.62
CA ALA A 200 9.82 9.32 -3.15
C ALA A 200 9.84 7.85 -3.62
N THR A 201 8.67 7.22 -3.76
CA THR A 201 8.55 5.84 -4.27
C THR A 201 9.20 5.76 -5.66
N PRO A 202 10.19 4.88 -5.84
CA PRO A 202 10.84 4.76 -7.13
C PRO A 202 9.96 4.03 -8.14
N ASP A 203 10.20 4.29 -9.42
CA ASP A 203 9.57 3.55 -10.50
C ASP A 203 10.03 2.07 -10.48
N ALA A 204 9.06 1.15 -10.52
CA ALA A 204 9.33 -0.27 -10.31
C ALA A 204 10.09 -0.89 -11.48
N GLU A 205 9.81 -0.46 -12.72
CA GLU A 205 10.52 -0.95 -13.90
C GLU A 205 11.96 -0.45 -13.91
N THR A 206 12.17 0.83 -13.65
CA THR A 206 13.50 1.46 -13.58
C THR A 206 14.36 0.79 -12.52
N GLU A 207 13.83 0.56 -11.31
CA GLU A 207 14.56 -0.16 -10.26
C GLU A 207 14.88 -1.60 -10.66
N LEU A 208 13.93 -2.32 -11.27
CA LEU A 208 14.18 -3.68 -11.74
C LEU A 208 15.27 -3.72 -12.82
N ALA A 209 15.19 -2.84 -13.83
CA ALA A 209 16.14 -2.75 -14.92
C ALA A 209 17.55 -2.40 -14.43
N ALA A 210 17.67 -1.53 -13.43
CA ALA A 210 18.95 -1.19 -12.80
C ALA A 210 19.59 -2.41 -12.08
N MET A 211 18.77 -3.28 -11.48
CA MET A 211 19.27 -4.42 -10.72
C MET A 211 19.48 -5.69 -11.55
N VAL A 212 18.74 -5.84 -12.65
CA VAL A 212 18.81 -6.97 -13.57
C VAL A 212 18.82 -6.45 -15.01
N PRO A 213 19.95 -5.94 -15.51
CA PRO A 213 20.02 -5.47 -16.88
C PRO A 213 19.75 -6.62 -17.88
N PRO A 214 19.17 -6.30 -19.05
CA PRO A 214 18.96 -7.27 -20.11
C PRO A 214 20.30 -7.90 -20.51
N PRO A 215 20.30 -9.14 -21.02
CA PRO A 215 21.49 -9.70 -21.63
C PRO A 215 21.92 -8.79 -22.79
N GLY A 216 23.22 -8.45 -22.81
CA GLY A 216 23.82 -7.68 -23.91
C GLY A 216 24.04 -8.52 -25.15
#